data_AF-A0A537DZD5-F1
#
_entry.id   AF-A0A537DZD5-F1
#
_cell.length_a   1.000
_cell.length_b   1.000
_cell.length_c   1.000
_cell.angle_alpha   90.00
_cell.angle_beta   90.00
_cell.angle_gamma   90.00
#
_symmetry.space_group_name_H-M   'P 1'
#
loop_
_entity.id
_entity.type
_entity.pdbx_description
1 polymer ?
#
loop_
_entity_poly.entity_id
_entity_poly.type
_entity_poly.pdbx_seq_one_letter_code
_entity_poly.pdbx_strand_id
1 'polypeptide(L)'
;MLAAGDFAEEKGDHGLATYLKETADTWNENIERWTYVTGTELAKKVGVKGYYVRIAPENTDDSEIRASAFVGVKNRGLGKDLLPIEQMVSVDALALVRFGLRSPADPKILDTVKVIDAILKKDTKTGPVWHRYNLDGYGEHDDGSPFDGTGVGRGWPLLAGERAHYELALGNVEEAQRLLHVIEAQASPGGLIPEQVWDAEDIPKRGLRNGQPSGSAMPLVWAHAEYIKLVRSIHERKVFDMPPQPVARYQTSKTTSRFAAWRFNQKCRTIPFGKILRIEVLAPATVHWSNDDWRTTTNSKTTDRFAAWRFNQKCRTIPFGKILRIEVLAPATVHWSNDDWRTTTNSKTTDTGLGIHYVDLPTSGPSPASNILFTFFWPDANKWEGTNFQVTVEAESRVTVQTET
;
A
#
# COMPACT_ATOMS: atom_id res chain seq x y z
N MET A 1 -2.12 -5.29 3.03
CA MET A 1 -1.28 -6.00 4.01
C MET A 1 -2.08 -6.60 5.16
N LEU A 2 -2.80 -5.82 5.98
CA LEU A 2 -3.55 -6.39 7.12
C LEU A 2 -4.57 -7.47 6.73
N ALA A 3 -5.45 -7.18 5.77
CA ALA A 3 -6.43 -8.17 5.29
C ALA A 3 -5.74 -9.44 4.72
N ALA A 4 -4.63 -9.28 4.01
CA ALA A 4 -3.83 -10.42 3.53
C ALA A 4 -3.20 -11.21 4.69
N GLY A 5 -2.84 -10.54 5.79
CA GLY A 5 -2.37 -11.19 7.01
C GLY A 5 -3.45 -12.02 7.68
N ASP A 6 -4.71 -11.57 7.67
CA ASP A 6 -5.84 -12.36 8.18
C ASP A 6 -6.10 -13.58 7.30
N PHE A 7 -6.07 -13.44 5.96
CA PHE A 7 -6.16 -14.60 5.07
C PHE A 7 -5.01 -15.60 5.26
N ALA A 8 -3.79 -15.12 5.48
CA ALA A 8 -2.66 -15.99 5.78
C ALA A 8 -2.86 -16.76 7.10
N GLU A 9 -3.44 -16.11 8.11
CA GLU A 9 -3.77 -16.72 9.39
C GLU A 9 -4.88 -17.76 9.27
N GLU A 10 -5.94 -17.48 8.51
CA GLU A 10 -7.01 -18.44 8.19
C GLU A 10 -6.48 -19.69 7.46
N LYS A 11 -5.40 -19.55 6.68
CA LYS A 11 -4.73 -20.65 5.99
C LYS A 11 -3.64 -21.33 6.83
N GLY A 12 -3.44 -20.92 8.08
CA GLY A 12 -2.43 -21.47 8.99
C GLY A 12 -1.00 -20.99 8.73
N ASP A 13 -0.76 -20.07 7.80
CA ASP A 13 0.55 -19.45 7.59
C ASP A 13 0.76 -18.26 8.54
N HIS A 14 0.85 -18.57 9.84
CA HIS A 14 1.05 -17.58 10.90
C HIS A 14 2.35 -16.77 10.74
N GLY A 15 3.35 -17.34 10.05
CA GLY A 15 4.61 -16.63 9.76
C GLY A 15 4.41 -15.50 8.78
N LEU A 16 3.77 -15.80 7.65
CA LEU A 16 3.40 -14.80 6.66
C LEU A 16 2.44 -13.77 7.24
N ALA A 17 1.44 -14.21 8.01
CA ALA A 17 0.49 -13.32 8.68
C ALA A 17 1.21 -12.30 9.57
N THR A 18 2.16 -12.77 10.39
CA THR A 18 2.97 -11.91 11.26
C THR A 18 3.79 -10.91 10.44
N TYR A 19 4.51 -11.38 9.43
CA TYR A 19 5.33 -10.51 8.57
C TYR A 19 4.51 -9.42 7.87
N LEU A 20 3.34 -9.78 7.32
CA LEU A 20 2.44 -8.82 6.66
C LEU A 20 1.91 -7.77 7.63
N LYS A 21 1.54 -8.18 8.84
CA LYS A 21 1.04 -7.28 9.90
C LYS A 21 2.16 -6.34 10.39
N GLU A 22 3.36 -6.85 10.64
CA GLU A 22 4.53 -6.04 11.04
C GLU A 22 5.00 -5.07 9.93
N THR A 23 4.92 -5.48 8.67
CA THR A 23 5.19 -4.61 7.52
C THR A 23 4.16 -3.47 7.47
N ALA A 24 2.88 -3.81 7.64
CA ALA A 24 1.80 -2.82 7.69
C ALA A 24 2.00 -1.82 8.82
N ASP A 25 2.39 -2.28 10.02
CA ASP A 25 2.64 -1.40 11.17
C ASP A 25 3.77 -0.41 10.86
N THR A 26 4.86 -0.92 10.27
CA THR A 26 6.03 -0.10 9.93
C THR A 26 5.65 0.97 8.91
N TRP A 27 4.86 0.63 7.91
CA TRP A 27 4.39 1.61 6.93
C TRP A 27 3.43 2.62 7.56
N ASN A 28 2.44 2.15 8.32
CA ASN A 28 1.45 2.99 8.96
C ASN A 28 2.09 4.04 9.88
N GLU A 29 3.10 3.66 10.65
CA GLU A 29 3.76 4.57 11.60
C GLU A 29 4.66 5.61 10.94
N ASN A 30 5.11 5.37 9.71
CA ASN A 30 5.99 6.30 9.00
C ASN A 30 5.24 7.21 8.00
N ILE A 31 3.92 7.08 7.85
CA ILE A 31 3.13 7.92 6.92
C ILE A 31 3.44 9.39 7.14
N GLU A 32 3.35 9.89 8.38
CA GLU A 32 3.61 11.32 8.67
C GLU A 32 5.04 11.72 8.34
N ARG A 33 6.01 10.87 8.67
CA ARG A 33 7.42 11.12 8.37
C ARG A 33 7.65 11.27 6.86
N TRP A 34 6.91 10.50 6.07
CA TRP A 34 7.06 10.46 4.61
C TRP A 34 6.24 11.52 3.89
N THR A 35 5.10 11.95 4.43
CA THR A 35 4.13 12.73 3.64
C THR A 35 3.58 13.96 4.35
N TYR A 36 3.87 14.21 5.63
CA TYR A 36 3.36 15.37 6.36
C TYR A 36 4.42 16.48 6.48
N VAL A 37 4.15 17.64 5.88
CA VAL A 37 5.03 18.82 5.96
C VAL A 37 4.52 19.83 6.98
N THR A 38 5.43 20.57 7.59
CA THR A 38 5.11 21.62 8.58
C THR A 38 5.91 22.88 8.28
N GLY A 39 5.43 24.03 8.79
CA GLY A 39 6.17 25.30 8.70
C GLY A 39 6.34 25.88 7.29
N THR A 40 5.67 25.31 6.28
CA THR A 40 5.71 25.80 4.89
C THR A 40 4.98 27.13 4.76
N GLU A 41 5.27 27.90 3.70
CA GLU A 41 4.55 29.15 3.43
C GLU A 41 3.06 28.93 3.21
N LEU A 42 2.68 27.81 2.61
CA LEU A 42 1.28 27.43 2.45
C LEU A 42 0.60 27.15 3.81
N ALA A 43 1.28 26.44 4.72
CA ALA A 43 0.75 26.20 6.07
C ALA A 43 0.49 27.52 6.82
N LYS A 44 1.43 28.46 6.74
CA LYS A 44 1.28 29.81 7.33
C LYS A 44 0.12 30.58 6.70
N LYS A 45 0.01 30.56 5.37
CA LYS A 45 -1.07 31.25 4.63
C LYS A 45 -2.46 30.74 4.99
N VAL A 46 -2.63 29.43 5.17
CA VAL A 46 -3.91 28.81 5.55
C VAL A 46 -4.16 28.86 7.06
N GLY A 47 -3.11 29.10 7.87
CA GLY A 47 -3.22 29.16 9.33
C GLY A 47 -3.26 27.80 10.00
N VAL A 48 -2.49 26.83 9.49
CA VAL A 48 -2.40 25.45 10.00
C VAL A 48 -0.97 25.10 10.41
N LYS A 49 -0.79 24.03 11.20
CA LYS A 49 0.55 23.58 11.61
C LYS A 49 1.29 22.83 10.50
N GLY A 50 0.55 22.16 9.63
CA GLY A 50 1.08 21.35 8.54
C GLY A 50 -0.04 20.62 7.79
N TYR A 51 0.33 19.87 6.75
CA TYR A 51 -0.61 19.11 5.93
C TYR A 51 0.10 17.94 5.24
N TYR A 52 -0.68 16.94 4.83
CA TYR A 52 -0.19 15.89 3.96
C TYR A 52 -0.02 16.40 2.52
N VAL A 53 1.14 16.19 1.93
CA VAL A 53 1.38 16.45 0.50
C VAL A 53 0.88 15.28 -0.35
N ARG A 54 0.63 15.53 -1.64
CA ARG A 54 0.17 14.51 -2.60
C ARG A 54 1.11 13.32 -2.67
N ILE A 55 2.40 13.58 -2.84
CA ILE A 55 3.42 12.54 -3.02
C ILE A 55 4.77 13.10 -2.61
N ALA A 56 5.55 12.30 -1.90
CA ALA A 56 6.95 12.58 -1.66
C ALA A 56 7.79 12.01 -2.81
N PRO A 57 8.85 12.71 -3.25
CA PRO A 57 9.68 12.23 -4.34
C PRO A 57 10.43 10.95 -3.92
N GLU A 58 10.88 10.18 -4.89
CA GLU A 58 11.76 9.04 -4.66
C GLU A 58 13.06 9.54 -4.02
N ASN A 59 13.16 9.45 -2.70
CA ASN A 59 14.39 9.74 -2.00
C ASN A 59 15.39 8.61 -2.25
N THR A 60 16.38 8.85 -3.10
CA THR A 60 17.50 7.93 -3.27
C THR A 60 18.41 7.90 -2.05
N ASP A 61 18.41 8.95 -1.20
CA ASP A 61 19.27 9.02 -0.02
C ASP A 61 18.65 9.56 1.28
N ASP A 62 17.54 10.32 1.27
CA ASP A 62 16.99 10.91 2.49
C ASP A 62 15.87 10.07 3.14
N SER A 63 15.96 9.89 4.45
CA SER A 63 14.93 9.18 5.23
C SER A 63 13.71 10.04 5.61
N GLU A 64 13.70 11.32 5.24
CA GLU A 64 12.68 12.31 5.62
C GLU A 64 12.27 13.18 4.44
N ILE A 65 11.01 13.62 4.44
CA ILE A 65 10.49 14.51 3.42
C ILE A 65 11.12 15.90 3.56
N ARG A 66 11.71 16.42 2.47
CA ARG A 66 12.17 17.81 2.40
C ARG A 66 11.13 18.62 1.64
N ALA A 67 10.48 19.58 2.32
CA ALA A 67 9.44 20.45 1.73
C ALA A 67 9.86 21.12 0.40
N SER A 68 11.16 21.35 0.20
CA SER A 68 11.76 21.93 -1.01
C SER A 68 12.05 20.95 -2.15
N ALA A 69 11.79 19.65 -1.98
CA ALA A 69 12.01 18.66 -3.03
C ALA A 69 10.99 18.82 -4.17
N PHE A 70 11.31 18.39 -5.38
CA PHE A 70 10.47 18.60 -6.56
C PHE A 70 9.81 17.32 -7.06
N VAL A 71 8.60 17.43 -7.59
CA VAL A 71 7.85 16.33 -8.22
C VAL A 71 7.44 16.72 -9.63
N GLY A 72 7.50 15.74 -10.54
CA GLY A 72 7.02 15.85 -11.91
C GLY A 72 5.49 15.83 -11.98
N VAL A 73 4.90 16.82 -12.63
CA VAL A 73 3.48 16.97 -12.93
C VAL A 73 3.30 16.89 -14.44
N LYS A 74 2.51 15.92 -14.88
CA LYS A 74 2.22 15.70 -16.29
C LYS A 74 1.16 16.69 -16.81
N ASN A 75 1.00 16.71 -18.13
CA ASN A 75 -0.08 17.43 -18.81
C ASN A 75 0.01 18.95 -18.69
N ARG A 76 1.24 19.45 -18.51
CA ARG A 76 1.54 20.87 -18.50
C ARG A 76 2.36 21.21 -19.74
N GLY A 77 2.23 22.44 -20.23
CA GLY A 77 3.04 22.93 -21.34
C GLY A 77 4.53 22.82 -21.01
N LEU A 78 5.38 22.72 -22.04
CA LEU A 78 6.82 22.52 -21.93
C LEU A 78 7.47 23.39 -20.84
N GLY A 79 8.22 22.76 -19.93
CA GLY A 79 9.00 23.44 -18.89
C GLY A 79 8.22 23.78 -17.61
N LYS A 80 6.95 23.37 -17.48
CA LYS A 80 6.12 23.64 -16.29
C LYS A 80 5.90 22.42 -15.40
N ASP A 81 6.71 21.38 -15.59
CA ASP A 81 6.43 20.04 -15.05
C ASP A 81 7.01 19.82 -13.65
N LEU A 82 7.92 20.66 -13.17
CA LEU A 82 8.53 20.47 -11.85
C LEU A 82 7.97 21.47 -10.84
N LEU A 83 7.42 20.95 -9.73
CA LEU A 83 6.91 21.76 -8.63
C LEU A 83 7.51 21.34 -7.28
N PRO A 84 7.74 22.30 -6.36
CA PRO A 84 8.04 21.96 -4.97
C PRO A 84 6.91 21.14 -4.36
N ILE A 85 7.25 20.12 -3.57
CA ILE A 85 6.28 19.18 -2.99
C ILE A 85 5.31 19.84 -2.03
N GLU A 86 5.74 20.90 -1.33
CA GLU A 86 4.90 21.65 -0.42
C GLU A 86 3.77 22.36 -1.17
N GLN A 87 3.95 22.61 -2.46
CA GLN A 87 2.90 23.14 -3.31
C GLN A 87 1.98 22.04 -3.82
N MET A 88 2.24 20.76 -3.61
CA MET A 88 1.42 19.65 -4.12
C MET A 88 0.45 19.13 -3.08
N VAL A 89 -0.79 19.63 -3.15
CA VAL A 89 -1.90 19.21 -2.30
C VAL A 89 -2.81 18.30 -3.12
N SER A 90 -3.30 17.22 -2.51
CA SER A 90 -4.29 16.31 -3.12
C SER A 90 -5.38 15.97 -2.11
N VAL A 91 -6.57 15.70 -2.63
CA VAL A 91 -7.68 15.12 -1.85
C VAL A 91 -7.39 13.71 -1.33
N ASP A 92 -6.42 13.01 -1.94
CA ASP A 92 -6.07 11.61 -1.64
C ASP A 92 -5.76 11.37 -0.15
N ALA A 93 -5.34 12.40 0.59
CA ALA A 93 -5.07 12.29 2.04
C ALA A 93 -6.31 11.85 2.84
N LEU A 94 -7.53 12.08 2.34
CA LEU A 94 -8.77 11.58 2.95
C LEU A 94 -8.83 10.05 2.97
N ALA A 95 -8.08 9.36 2.11
CA ALA A 95 -7.98 7.91 2.11
C ALA A 95 -7.43 7.35 3.44
N LEU A 96 -6.62 8.14 4.17
CA LEU A 96 -6.14 7.77 5.51
C LEU A 96 -7.31 7.58 6.48
N VAL A 97 -8.38 8.37 6.35
CA VAL A 97 -9.60 8.23 7.14
C VAL A 97 -10.49 7.16 6.54
N ARG A 98 -10.73 7.21 5.22
CA ARG A 98 -11.60 6.27 4.50
C ARG A 98 -11.24 4.82 4.78
N PHE A 99 -9.95 4.52 4.84
CA PHE A 99 -9.43 3.19 5.10
C PHE A 99 -9.05 2.93 6.57
N GLY A 100 -9.49 3.76 7.50
CA GLY A 100 -9.36 3.52 8.93
C GLY A 100 -7.94 3.64 9.49
N LEU A 101 -6.99 4.24 8.76
CA LEU A 101 -5.61 4.43 9.23
C LEU A 101 -5.49 5.60 10.22
N ARG A 102 -6.30 6.64 10.06
CA ARG A 102 -6.35 7.81 10.96
C ARG A 102 -7.79 8.10 11.37
N SER A 103 -7.93 8.69 12.55
CA SER A 103 -9.20 9.23 13.00
C SER A 103 -9.60 10.42 12.12
N PRO A 104 -10.91 10.59 11.78
CA PRO A 104 -11.39 11.79 11.09
C PRO A 104 -11.13 13.08 11.88
N ALA A 105 -11.03 12.97 13.21
CA ALA A 105 -10.76 14.06 14.14
C ALA A 105 -9.25 14.22 14.48
N ASP A 106 -8.35 13.50 13.81
CA ASP A 106 -6.91 13.70 13.99
C ASP A 106 -6.54 15.16 13.60
N PRO A 107 -5.81 15.92 14.46
CA PRO A 107 -5.44 17.30 14.16
C PRO A 107 -4.71 17.49 12.82
N LYS A 108 -3.89 16.52 12.39
CA LYS A 108 -3.19 16.57 11.10
C LYS A 108 -4.15 16.41 9.94
N ILE A 109 -5.17 15.57 10.09
CA ILE A 109 -6.23 15.41 9.10
C ILE A 109 -7.06 16.70 9.01
N LEU A 110 -7.49 17.26 10.15
CA LEU A 110 -8.26 18.52 10.17
C LEU A 110 -7.50 19.68 9.53
N ASP A 111 -6.20 19.81 9.82
CA ASP A 111 -5.36 20.83 9.20
C ASP A 111 -5.18 20.58 7.69
N THR A 112 -5.04 19.32 7.28
CA THR A 112 -4.94 18.96 5.85
C THR A 112 -6.23 19.25 5.09
N VAL A 113 -7.39 18.98 5.68
CA VAL A 113 -8.71 19.28 5.11
C VAL A 113 -8.87 20.77 4.82
N LYS A 114 -8.44 21.64 5.74
CA LYS A 114 -8.45 23.09 5.52
C LYS A 114 -7.58 23.50 4.33
N VAL A 115 -6.41 22.88 4.18
CA VAL A 115 -5.51 23.15 3.05
C VAL A 115 -6.09 22.63 1.74
N ILE A 116 -6.68 21.44 1.73
CA ILE A 116 -7.43 20.89 0.59
C ILE A 116 -8.52 21.88 0.18
N ASP A 117 -9.32 22.38 1.12
CA ASP A 117 -10.41 23.31 0.80
C ASP A 117 -9.92 24.66 0.30
N ALA A 118 -8.86 25.21 0.89
CA ALA A 118 -8.30 26.50 0.49
C ALA A 118 -7.69 26.47 -0.92
N ILE A 119 -7.25 25.30 -1.41
CA ILE A 119 -6.45 25.17 -2.63
C ILE A 119 -7.21 24.48 -3.76
N LEU A 120 -8.00 23.45 -3.44
CA LEU A 120 -8.59 22.55 -4.43
C LEU A 120 -10.11 22.72 -4.58
N LYS A 121 -10.79 23.37 -3.62
CA LYS A 121 -12.24 23.56 -3.70
C LYS A 121 -12.58 24.67 -4.68
N LYS A 122 -13.59 24.43 -5.52
CA LYS A 122 -14.29 25.44 -6.32
C LYS A 122 -15.78 25.36 -6.04
N ASP A 123 -16.40 26.50 -5.78
CA ASP A 123 -17.86 26.57 -5.70
C ASP A 123 -18.42 26.75 -7.12
N THR A 124 -19.36 25.89 -7.50
CA THR A 124 -20.08 25.96 -8.78
C THR A 124 -21.55 26.29 -8.53
N LYS A 125 -22.29 26.61 -9.60
CA LYS A 125 -23.75 26.82 -9.54
C LYS A 125 -24.53 25.61 -9.02
N THR A 126 -23.97 24.41 -9.12
CA THR A 126 -24.59 23.16 -8.65
C THR A 126 -23.99 22.65 -7.34
N GLY A 127 -23.09 23.42 -6.72
CA GLY A 127 -22.42 23.09 -5.46
C GLY A 127 -20.91 22.93 -5.59
N PRO A 128 -20.21 22.66 -4.47
CA PRO A 128 -18.76 22.59 -4.45
C PRO A 128 -18.21 21.34 -5.15
N VAL A 129 -17.07 21.52 -5.81
CA VAL A 129 -16.25 20.45 -6.37
C VAL A 129 -14.80 20.62 -5.93
N TRP A 130 -14.04 19.55 -6.01
CA TRP A 130 -12.60 19.59 -5.79
C TRP A 130 -11.88 19.16 -7.06
N HIS A 131 -10.75 19.82 -7.32
CA HIS A 131 -9.75 19.31 -8.26
C HIS A 131 -8.96 18.20 -7.59
N ARG A 132 -8.39 17.28 -8.39
CA ARG A 132 -7.59 16.15 -7.87
C ARG A 132 -6.39 16.65 -7.07
N TYR A 133 -5.65 17.58 -7.66
CA TYR A 133 -4.51 18.27 -7.07
C TYR A 133 -4.33 19.61 -7.76
N ASN A 134 -3.62 20.54 -7.15
CA ASN A 134 -3.45 21.87 -7.72
C ASN A 134 -2.52 21.83 -8.93
N LEU A 135 -2.76 22.71 -9.91
CA LEU A 135 -2.00 22.76 -11.17
C LEU A 135 -2.11 21.47 -12.01
N ASP A 136 -3.14 20.67 -11.76
CA ASP A 136 -3.55 19.58 -12.63
C ASP A 136 -3.91 20.13 -14.02
N GLY A 137 -3.39 19.49 -15.07
CA GLY A 137 -3.53 19.94 -16.45
C GLY A 137 -4.41 19.05 -17.33
N TYR A 138 -5.06 18.04 -16.76
CA TYR A 138 -5.87 17.10 -17.52
C TYR A 138 -7.35 17.48 -17.49
N GLY A 139 -7.70 18.31 -18.47
CA GLY A 139 -9.04 18.83 -18.72
C GLY A 139 -8.97 19.81 -19.88
N GLU A 140 -10.10 20.42 -20.23
CA GLU A 140 -10.17 21.42 -21.30
C GLU A 140 -9.25 22.62 -21.04
N HIS A 141 -8.92 23.34 -22.10
CA HIS A 141 -8.25 24.65 -22.00
C HIS A 141 -9.21 25.74 -21.49
N ASP A 142 -8.68 26.91 -21.12
CA ASP A 142 -9.49 28.03 -20.61
C ASP A 142 -10.52 28.56 -21.62
N ASP A 143 -10.27 28.39 -22.92
CA ASP A 143 -11.24 28.75 -23.97
C ASP A 143 -12.32 27.66 -24.19
N GLY A 144 -12.28 26.59 -23.40
CA GLY A 144 -13.13 25.41 -23.48
C GLY A 144 -12.79 24.46 -24.62
N SER A 145 -11.66 24.64 -25.32
CA SER A 145 -11.22 23.65 -26.30
C SER A 145 -10.85 22.32 -25.62
N PRO A 146 -11.08 21.17 -26.28
CA PRO A 146 -10.82 19.86 -25.68
C PRO A 146 -9.36 19.66 -25.28
N PHE A 147 -9.16 18.82 -24.28
CA PHE A 147 -7.83 18.36 -23.87
C PHE A 147 -7.08 17.69 -25.04
N ASP A 148 -5.83 18.10 -25.28
CA ASP A 148 -4.99 17.65 -26.40
C ASP A 148 -3.63 17.08 -25.94
N GLY A 149 -3.49 16.82 -24.64
CA GLY A 149 -2.23 16.46 -23.99
C GLY A 149 -1.86 17.45 -22.88
N THR A 150 -2.35 18.69 -22.96
CA THR A 150 -2.25 19.72 -21.93
C THR A 150 -3.59 20.41 -21.72
N GLY A 151 -3.74 21.15 -20.63
CA GLY A 151 -4.96 21.90 -20.34
C GLY A 151 -5.04 22.33 -18.88
N VAL A 152 -6.27 22.44 -18.37
CA VAL A 152 -6.57 22.75 -16.97
C VAL A 152 -7.52 21.69 -16.46
N GLY A 153 -7.08 20.92 -15.47
CA GLY A 153 -7.93 19.93 -14.81
C GLY A 153 -9.11 20.61 -14.13
N ARG A 154 -10.28 20.00 -14.22
CA ARG A 154 -11.54 20.57 -13.71
C ARG A 154 -11.97 19.91 -12.40
N GLY A 155 -13.10 20.34 -11.85
CA GLY A 155 -13.72 19.74 -10.68
C GLY A 155 -14.30 18.35 -10.93
N TRP A 156 -14.10 17.42 -10.00
CA TRP A 156 -14.57 16.04 -10.10
C TRP A 156 -15.73 15.79 -9.11
N PRO A 157 -16.94 15.43 -9.57
CA PRO A 157 -18.06 15.11 -8.67
C PRO A 157 -17.74 13.96 -7.71
N LEU A 158 -16.96 12.98 -8.18
CA LEU A 158 -16.43 11.88 -7.37
C LEU A 158 -15.78 12.37 -6.06
N LEU A 159 -15.02 13.47 -6.12
CA LEU A 159 -14.26 13.97 -4.97
C LEU A 159 -15.16 14.68 -3.94
N ALA A 160 -16.30 15.21 -4.38
CA ALA A 160 -17.36 15.62 -3.45
C ALA A 160 -17.91 14.41 -2.68
N GLY A 161 -18.00 13.24 -3.34
CA GLY A 161 -18.36 11.97 -2.71
C GLY A 161 -17.33 11.47 -1.71
N GLU A 162 -16.04 11.54 -2.04
CA GLU A 162 -14.97 11.19 -1.08
C GLU A 162 -14.96 12.13 0.13
N ARG A 163 -15.16 13.43 -0.08
CA ARG A 163 -15.35 14.40 1.01
C ARG A 163 -16.58 14.08 1.85
N ALA A 164 -17.70 13.70 1.24
CA ALA A 164 -18.91 13.32 1.96
C ALA A 164 -18.68 12.11 2.89
N HIS A 165 -17.89 11.11 2.46
CA HIS A 165 -17.52 10.00 3.34
C HIS A 165 -16.62 10.44 4.51
N TYR A 166 -15.73 11.41 4.29
CA TYR A 166 -14.96 12.01 5.38
C TYR A 166 -15.87 12.72 6.40
N GLU A 167 -16.81 13.56 5.92
CA GLU A 167 -17.76 14.27 6.77
C GLU A 167 -18.64 13.30 7.54
N LEU A 168 -19.12 12.23 6.89
CA LEU A 168 -19.86 11.15 7.55
C LEU A 168 -19.03 10.47 8.64
N ALA A 169 -17.75 10.17 8.37
CA ALA A 169 -16.86 9.58 9.37
C ALA A 169 -16.65 10.51 10.59
N LEU A 170 -16.64 11.83 10.37
CA LEU A 170 -16.57 12.84 11.42
C LEU A 170 -17.90 13.01 12.19
N GLY A 171 -18.99 12.40 11.71
CA GLY A 171 -20.33 12.48 12.29
C GLY A 171 -21.25 13.53 11.66
N ASN A 172 -20.79 14.22 10.61
CA ASN A 172 -21.53 15.29 9.93
C ASN A 172 -22.44 14.71 8.83
N VAL A 173 -23.48 13.99 9.24
CA VAL A 173 -24.42 13.32 8.32
C VAL A 173 -25.12 14.31 7.38
N GLU A 174 -25.51 15.49 7.89
CA GLU A 174 -26.19 16.52 7.11
C GLU A 174 -25.31 17.04 5.96
N GLU A 175 -24.01 17.23 6.22
CA GLU A 175 -23.07 17.68 5.19
C GLU A 175 -22.80 16.57 4.17
N ALA A 176 -22.70 15.31 4.60
CA ALA A 176 -22.58 14.19 3.69
C ALA A 176 -23.81 14.09 2.75
N GLN A 177 -25.01 14.30 3.28
CA GLN A 177 -26.24 14.34 2.49
C GLN A 177 -26.27 15.54 1.53
N ARG A 178 -25.81 16.71 1.98
CA ARG A 178 -25.70 17.90 1.12
C ARG A 178 -24.77 17.63 -0.06
N LEU A 179 -23.60 17.03 0.19
CA LEU A 179 -22.64 16.68 -0.85
C LEU A 179 -23.12 15.56 -1.77
N LEU A 180 -23.91 14.60 -1.29
CA LEU A 180 -24.60 13.63 -2.16
C LEU A 180 -25.47 14.35 -3.20
N HIS A 181 -26.27 15.34 -2.79
CA HIS A 181 -27.11 16.12 -3.70
C HIS A 181 -26.31 16.98 -4.68
N VAL A 182 -25.08 17.38 -4.34
CA VAL A 182 -24.19 18.06 -5.29
C VAL A 182 -23.81 17.13 -6.43
N ILE A 183 -23.51 15.85 -6.14
CA ILE A 183 -23.20 14.85 -7.17
C ILE A 183 -24.40 14.64 -8.09
N GLU A 184 -25.61 14.54 -7.52
CA GLU A 184 -26.86 14.40 -8.28
C GLU A 184 -27.11 15.60 -9.20
N ALA A 185 -26.90 16.83 -8.70
CA ALA A 185 -27.07 18.06 -9.47
C ALA A 185 -26.05 18.22 -10.61
N GLN A 186 -24.96 17.46 -10.57
CA GLN A 186 -23.87 17.46 -11.55
C GLN A 186 -23.98 16.34 -12.59
N ALA A 187 -24.95 15.45 -12.44
CA ALA A 187 -25.24 14.41 -13.42
C ALA A 187 -25.89 14.99 -14.69
N SER A 188 -25.82 14.23 -15.78
CA SER A 188 -26.60 14.53 -16.99
C SER A 188 -28.12 14.40 -16.73
N PRO A 189 -28.99 14.90 -17.63
CA PRO A 189 -30.44 14.67 -17.53
C PRO A 189 -30.84 13.19 -17.44
N GLY A 190 -30.00 12.28 -17.95
CA GLY A 190 -30.20 10.83 -17.84
C GLY A 190 -29.63 10.19 -16.57
N GLY A 191 -29.14 10.99 -15.62
CA GLY A 191 -28.54 10.51 -14.37
C GLY A 191 -27.11 9.98 -14.51
N LEU A 192 -26.42 10.28 -15.61
CA LEU A 192 -25.04 9.85 -15.82
C LEU A 192 -24.09 10.82 -15.12
N ILE A 193 -23.36 10.35 -14.11
CA ILE A 193 -22.34 11.12 -13.40
C ILE A 193 -21.05 11.18 -14.25
N PRO A 194 -20.54 12.37 -14.58
CA PRO A 194 -19.33 12.53 -15.39
C PRO A 194 -18.06 12.32 -14.57
N GLU A 195 -16.92 12.21 -15.26
CA GLU A 195 -15.60 12.32 -14.67
C GLU A 195 -15.35 13.73 -14.12
N GLN A 196 -15.57 14.75 -14.94
CA GLN A 196 -15.35 16.16 -14.58
C GLN A 196 -16.55 17.04 -14.96
N VAL A 197 -16.75 18.12 -14.20
CA VAL A 197 -17.70 19.19 -14.51
C VAL A 197 -16.97 20.47 -14.86
N TRP A 198 -17.60 21.33 -15.66
CA TRP A 198 -17.07 22.65 -15.96
C TRP A 198 -17.16 23.55 -14.73
N ASP A 199 -16.05 24.12 -14.29
CA ASP A 199 -15.91 24.88 -13.04
C ASP A 199 -15.56 26.37 -13.25
N ALA A 200 -15.55 26.82 -14.51
CA ALA A 200 -15.31 28.21 -14.90
C ALA A 200 -16.59 28.90 -15.41
N GLU A 201 -16.47 30.12 -15.93
CA GLU A 201 -17.58 30.86 -16.52
C GLU A 201 -18.19 30.11 -17.71
N ASP A 202 -19.51 30.26 -17.92
CA ASP A 202 -20.22 29.55 -18.97
C ASP A 202 -19.65 29.89 -20.37
N ILE A 203 -19.49 28.87 -21.22
CA ILE A 203 -19.14 29.02 -22.64
C ILE A 203 -20.26 28.38 -23.48
N PRO A 204 -21.40 29.08 -23.68
CA PRO A 204 -22.59 28.51 -24.34
C PRO A 204 -22.31 27.95 -25.74
N LYS A 205 -21.43 28.61 -26.51
CA LYS A 205 -21.03 28.18 -27.86
C LYS A 205 -20.34 26.81 -27.90
N ARG A 206 -19.83 26.32 -26.76
CA ARG A 206 -19.22 24.99 -26.60
C ARG A 206 -20.06 24.04 -25.74
N GLY A 207 -21.26 24.46 -25.33
CA GLY A 207 -22.11 23.67 -24.43
C GLY A 207 -21.60 23.56 -22.99
N LEU A 208 -20.55 24.29 -22.62
CA LEU A 208 -19.96 24.24 -21.28
C LEU A 208 -20.70 25.21 -20.36
N ARG A 209 -21.23 24.70 -19.25
CA ARG A 209 -21.97 25.47 -18.24
C ARG A 209 -21.44 25.13 -16.87
N ASN A 210 -21.24 26.14 -16.04
CA ASN A 210 -20.68 26.00 -14.70
C ASN A 210 -21.53 25.01 -13.87
N GLY A 211 -20.86 24.00 -13.31
CA GLY A 211 -21.48 22.94 -12.52
C GLY A 211 -22.19 21.84 -13.34
N GLN A 212 -22.01 21.80 -14.66
CA GLN A 212 -22.55 20.75 -15.53
C GLN A 212 -21.42 19.89 -16.12
N PRO A 213 -21.72 18.68 -16.66
CA PRO A 213 -20.72 17.84 -17.30
C PRO A 213 -19.85 18.60 -18.32
N SER A 214 -18.54 18.37 -18.23
CA SER A 214 -17.54 18.84 -19.20
C SER A 214 -17.51 17.93 -20.45
N GLY A 215 -16.48 18.06 -21.28
CA GLY A 215 -16.19 17.15 -22.40
C GLY A 215 -15.44 15.87 -22.02
N SER A 216 -15.13 15.66 -20.73
CA SER A 216 -14.52 14.44 -20.21
C SER A 216 -15.45 13.22 -20.26
N ALA A 217 -14.96 12.05 -19.82
CA ALA A 217 -15.71 10.80 -19.86
C ALA A 217 -17.04 10.89 -19.08
N MET A 218 -18.15 10.48 -19.69
CA MET A 218 -19.46 10.34 -19.04
C MET A 218 -20.25 9.18 -19.67
N PRO A 219 -20.69 8.18 -18.87
CA PRO A 219 -20.51 8.07 -17.42
C PRO A 219 -19.09 7.65 -17.00
N LEU A 220 -18.64 8.09 -15.82
CA LEU A 220 -17.50 7.48 -15.14
C LEU A 220 -18.00 6.41 -14.16
N VAL A 221 -17.67 5.14 -14.38
CA VAL A 221 -18.10 4.02 -13.53
C VAL A 221 -17.61 4.19 -12.08
N TRP A 222 -16.42 4.74 -11.87
CA TRP A 222 -15.92 5.06 -10.53
C TRP A 222 -16.80 6.08 -9.81
N ALA A 223 -17.18 7.19 -10.47
CA ALA A 223 -18.07 8.18 -9.85
C ALA A 223 -19.43 7.58 -9.45
N HIS A 224 -19.98 6.67 -10.26
CA HIS A 224 -21.21 5.95 -9.91
C HIS A 224 -21.01 4.98 -8.74
N ALA A 225 -19.89 4.27 -8.69
CA ALA A 225 -19.57 3.40 -7.56
C ALA A 225 -19.44 4.21 -6.26
N GLU A 226 -18.79 5.38 -6.30
CA GLU A 226 -18.69 6.25 -5.13
C GLU A 226 -20.04 6.79 -4.69
N TYR A 227 -20.91 7.19 -5.62
CA TYR A 227 -22.28 7.60 -5.33
C TYR A 227 -23.06 6.48 -4.61
N ILE A 228 -23.04 5.25 -5.14
CA ILE A 228 -23.76 4.11 -4.54
C ILE A 228 -23.22 3.80 -3.13
N LYS A 229 -21.89 3.82 -2.96
CA LYS A 229 -21.26 3.63 -1.65
C LYS A 229 -21.65 4.75 -0.67
N LEU A 230 -21.77 5.99 -1.13
CA LEU A 230 -22.19 7.12 -0.30
C LEU A 230 -23.64 7.00 0.14
N VAL A 231 -24.55 6.68 -0.78
CA VAL A 231 -25.98 6.44 -0.46
C VAL A 231 -26.10 5.38 0.62
N ARG A 232 -25.41 4.24 0.43
CA ARG A 232 -25.39 3.17 1.43
C ARG A 232 -24.79 3.64 2.76
N SER A 233 -23.68 4.37 2.71
CA SER A 233 -22.99 4.84 3.91
C SER A 233 -23.84 5.81 4.73
N ILE A 234 -24.55 6.73 4.08
CA ILE A 234 -25.47 7.67 4.74
C ILE A 234 -26.64 6.91 5.37
N HIS A 235 -27.22 5.94 4.65
CA HIS A 235 -28.30 5.10 5.17
C HIS A 235 -27.86 4.35 6.45
N GLU A 236 -26.68 3.75 6.43
CA GLU A 236 -26.10 3.01 7.57
C GLU A 236 -25.48 3.93 8.64
N ARG A 237 -25.41 5.25 8.38
CA ARG A 237 -24.69 6.25 9.20
C ARG A 237 -23.25 5.85 9.53
N LYS A 238 -22.60 5.17 8.58
CA LYS A 238 -21.26 4.60 8.70
C LYS A 238 -20.65 4.47 7.31
N VAL A 239 -19.37 4.76 7.18
CA VAL A 239 -18.63 4.51 5.93
C VAL A 239 -18.64 3.01 5.62
N PHE A 240 -19.36 2.65 4.55
CA PHE A 240 -19.68 1.26 4.21
C PHE A 240 -18.43 0.40 3.92
N ASP A 241 -17.51 0.92 3.13
CA ASP A 241 -16.34 0.20 2.62
C ASP A 241 -15.06 0.43 3.46
N MET A 242 -15.20 0.95 4.69
CA MET A 242 -14.08 1.07 5.61
C MET A 242 -13.66 -0.32 6.09
N PRO A 243 -12.42 -0.79 5.80
CA PRO A 243 -11.94 -2.07 6.28
C PRO A 243 -11.85 -2.07 7.81
N PRO A 244 -12.29 -3.14 8.49
CA PRO A 244 -12.27 -3.20 9.95
C PRO A 244 -10.85 -3.36 10.52
N GLN A 245 -9.92 -3.96 9.77
CA GLN A 245 -8.59 -4.30 10.27
C GLN A 245 -7.79 -3.07 10.71
N PRO A 246 -7.66 -2.00 9.90
CA PRO A 246 -6.94 -0.80 10.32
C PRO A 246 -7.59 -0.09 11.51
N VAL A 247 -8.92 -0.06 11.57
CA VAL A 247 -9.65 0.55 12.70
C VAL A 247 -9.32 -0.18 14.01
N ALA A 248 -9.50 -1.50 14.04
CA ALA A 248 -9.22 -2.31 15.22
C ALA A 248 -7.75 -2.23 15.65
N ARG A 249 -6.83 -2.22 14.69
CA ARG A 249 -5.39 -2.26 14.94
C ARG A 249 -4.80 -0.90 15.30
N TYR A 250 -5.11 0.16 14.56
CA TYR A 250 -4.44 1.45 14.68
C TYR A 250 -5.24 2.49 15.46
N GLN A 251 -6.58 2.43 15.44
CA GLN A 251 -7.39 3.40 16.17
C GLN A 251 -7.77 2.88 17.56
N THR A 252 -8.22 1.62 17.66
CA THR A 252 -8.62 1.01 18.93
C THR A 252 -7.42 0.52 19.73
N SER A 253 -6.64 -0.42 19.18
CA SER A 253 -5.49 -1.01 19.87
C SER A 253 -4.27 -0.10 19.91
N LYS A 254 -4.24 0.95 19.08
CA LYS A 254 -3.11 1.88 18.92
C LYS A 254 -1.78 1.16 18.68
N THR A 255 -1.81 0.07 17.93
CA THR A 255 -0.62 -0.74 17.64
C THR A 255 0.42 0.07 16.88
N THR A 256 1.66 0.03 17.36
CA THR A 256 2.85 0.64 16.74
C THR A 256 3.82 -0.45 16.25
N SER A 257 4.76 -0.09 15.37
CA SER A 257 5.77 -1.03 14.93
C SER A 257 6.91 -1.15 15.93
N ARG A 258 7.32 -2.38 16.23
CA ARG A 258 8.59 -2.66 16.91
C ARG A 258 9.82 -2.50 16.01
N PHE A 259 9.62 -2.40 14.70
CA PHE A 259 10.70 -2.35 13.71
C PHE A 259 10.87 -0.97 13.12
N ALA A 260 12.12 -0.63 12.82
CA ALA A 260 12.47 0.32 11.79
C ALA A 260 12.97 -0.49 10.59
N ALA A 261 12.21 -0.52 9.51
CA ALA A 261 12.61 -1.26 8.31
C ALA A 261 13.60 -0.44 7.48
N TRP A 262 14.61 -1.12 6.97
CA TRP A 262 15.58 -0.61 6.00
C TRP A 262 15.57 -1.50 4.76
N ARG A 263 15.43 -0.88 3.59
CA ARG A 263 15.57 -1.50 2.26
C ARG A 263 16.40 -0.59 1.38
N PHE A 264 16.96 -1.12 0.30
CA PHE A 264 17.69 -0.31 -0.68
C PHE A 264 16.85 0.84 -1.27
N ASN A 265 15.57 0.60 -1.48
CA ASN A 265 14.61 1.60 -1.96
C ASN A 265 13.85 2.33 -0.84
N GLN A 266 14.22 2.08 0.43
CA GLN A 266 13.56 2.66 1.60
C GLN A 266 14.54 2.70 2.77
N LYS A 267 15.47 3.66 2.72
CA LYS A 267 16.52 3.80 3.73
C LYS A 267 16.01 4.58 4.95
N CYS A 268 16.41 4.16 6.14
CA CYS A 268 16.32 4.98 7.35
C CYS A 268 17.72 5.38 7.83
N ARG A 269 17.97 6.67 8.12
CA ARG A 269 19.23 7.15 8.70
C ARG A 269 19.21 7.19 10.23
N THR A 270 18.02 7.20 10.80
CA THR A 270 17.76 7.27 12.23
C THR A 270 16.75 6.21 12.61
N ILE A 271 16.96 5.61 13.78
CA ILE A 271 16.10 4.59 14.38
C ILE A 271 15.60 5.14 15.71
N PRO A 272 14.29 5.15 15.96
CA PRO A 272 13.77 5.51 17.27
C PRO A 272 14.31 4.57 18.35
N PHE A 273 14.68 5.13 19.50
CA PHE A 273 15.19 4.36 20.63
C PHE A 273 14.21 3.22 21.00
N GLY A 274 14.74 2.03 21.26
CA GLY A 274 13.96 0.85 21.62
C GLY A 274 13.39 0.04 20.44
N LYS A 275 13.58 0.50 19.19
CA LYS A 275 13.17 -0.28 17.99
C LYS A 275 14.28 -1.19 17.47
N ILE A 276 13.86 -2.27 16.81
CA ILE A 276 14.75 -3.20 16.12
C ILE A 276 14.93 -2.73 14.67
N LEU A 277 16.19 -2.58 14.23
CA LEU A 277 16.48 -2.40 12.81
C LEU A 277 16.20 -3.71 12.06
N ARG A 278 15.26 -3.68 11.12
CA ARG A 278 14.98 -4.82 10.24
C ARG A 278 15.52 -4.51 8.85
N ILE A 279 16.57 -5.22 8.44
CA ILE A 279 17.14 -5.12 7.10
C ILE A 279 16.45 -6.15 6.20
N GLU A 280 15.79 -5.66 5.14
CA GLU A 280 15.05 -6.49 4.20
C GLU A 280 15.70 -6.39 2.81
N VAL A 281 16.09 -7.54 2.27
CA VAL A 281 16.79 -7.66 0.99
C VAL A 281 16.14 -8.74 0.14
N LEU A 282 16.29 -8.63 -1.19
CA LEU A 282 15.67 -9.54 -2.15
C LEU A 282 16.44 -10.86 -2.34
N ALA A 283 17.67 -10.96 -1.81
CA ALA A 283 18.51 -12.14 -1.90
C ALA A 283 19.13 -12.46 -0.53
N PRO A 284 19.37 -13.74 -0.19
CA PRO A 284 20.10 -14.11 1.01
C PRO A 284 21.44 -13.37 1.10
N ALA A 285 21.73 -12.78 2.25
CA ALA A 285 22.94 -12.00 2.48
C ALA A 285 23.49 -12.22 3.89
N THR A 286 24.78 -11.91 4.08
CA THR A 286 25.35 -11.66 5.40
C THR A 286 25.49 -10.16 5.57
N VAL A 287 24.80 -9.61 6.56
CA VAL A 287 24.93 -8.22 6.95
C VAL A 287 26.13 -8.10 7.88
N HIS A 288 27.15 -7.38 7.42
CA HIS A 288 28.29 -6.97 8.24
C HIS A 288 27.98 -5.58 8.83
N TRP A 289 27.96 -5.47 10.16
CA TRP A 289 27.54 -4.23 10.83
C TRP A 289 28.31 -3.96 12.13
N SER A 290 28.23 -2.72 12.58
CA SER A 290 28.79 -2.20 13.82
C SER A 290 27.82 -1.20 14.45
N ASN A 291 27.87 -1.05 15.76
CA ASN A 291 27.20 0.00 16.52
C ASN A 291 28.18 0.90 17.31
N ASP A 292 29.48 0.79 17.03
CA ASP A 292 30.57 1.44 17.74
C ASP A 292 31.63 2.04 16.79
N ASP A 293 31.16 2.64 15.69
CA ASP A 293 32.01 3.24 14.65
C ASP A 293 33.03 2.28 14.03
N TRP A 294 32.60 1.04 13.78
CA TRP A 294 33.41 -0.05 13.22
C TRP A 294 34.62 -0.47 14.08
N ARG A 295 34.65 -0.10 15.37
CA ARG A 295 35.67 -0.60 16.30
C ARG A 295 35.50 -2.09 16.54
N THR A 296 34.26 -2.55 16.62
CA THR A 296 33.90 -3.97 16.58
C THR A 296 32.96 -4.23 15.42
N THR A 297 32.95 -5.48 14.95
CA THR A 297 32.09 -5.88 13.84
C THR A 297 31.33 -7.15 14.19
N THR A 298 30.10 -7.22 13.68
CA THR A 298 29.21 -8.36 13.83
C THR A 298 28.69 -8.77 12.46
N ASN A 299 28.61 -10.08 12.23
CA ASN A 299 27.99 -10.66 11.05
C ASN A 299 26.64 -11.26 11.42
N SER A 300 25.59 -10.89 10.69
CA SER A 300 24.26 -11.47 10.86
C SER A 300 23.75 -11.95 9.50
N LYS A 301 23.40 -13.23 9.38
CA LYS A 301 22.81 -13.78 8.16
C LYS A 301 21.34 -13.37 8.08
N THR A 302 20.89 -12.96 6.91
CA THR A 302 19.45 -12.76 6.66
C THR A 302 18.70 -14.05 6.88
N THR A 303 17.58 -13.98 7.60
CA THR A 303 16.79 -15.17 7.90
C THR A 303 15.48 -15.16 7.12
N ASP A 304 15.32 -16.09 6.20
CA ASP A 304 13.99 -16.51 5.72
C ASP A 304 13.42 -17.60 6.64
N ARG A 305 12.11 -17.71 6.85
CA ARG A 305 11.55 -18.89 7.54
C ARG A 305 11.59 -20.12 6.64
N PHE A 306 11.46 -19.90 5.33
CA PHE A 306 11.33 -20.96 4.35
C PHE A 306 12.54 -20.99 3.41
N ALA A 307 12.80 -22.15 2.86
CA ALA A 307 13.60 -22.30 1.66
C ALA A 307 12.69 -22.90 0.59
N ALA A 308 12.44 -22.16 -0.48
CA ALA A 308 11.53 -22.59 -1.53
C ALA A 308 12.20 -23.57 -2.50
N TRP A 309 11.46 -24.58 -2.92
CA TRP A 309 11.81 -25.50 -4.00
C TRP A 309 10.68 -25.54 -5.03
N ARG A 310 11.02 -25.42 -6.32
CA ARG A 310 10.10 -25.51 -7.46
C ARG A 310 10.74 -26.33 -8.58
N PHE A 311 9.93 -26.89 -9.49
CA PHE A 311 10.46 -27.57 -10.68
C PHE A 311 11.39 -26.69 -11.54
N ASN A 312 11.07 -25.39 -11.65
CA ASN A 312 11.89 -24.40 -12.36
C ASN A 312 12.97 -23.73 -11.50
N GLN A 313 13.01 -24.02 -10.19
CA GLN A 313 14.00 -23.48 -9.26
C GLN A 313 14.27 -24.49 -8.14
N LYS A 314 15.13 -25.46 -8.44
CA LYS A 314 15.47 -26.55 -7.53
C LYS A 314 16.64 -26.13 -6.63
N CYS A 315 16.37 -25.74 -5.39
CA CYS A 315 17.44 -25.62 -4.39
C CYS A 315 18.01 -27.03 -4.11
N ARG A 316 19.34 -27.12 -3.92
CA ARG A 316 20.02 -28.38 -3.58
C ARG A 316 20.41 -28.44 -2.11
N THR A 317 20.59 -27.28 -1.49
CA THR A 317 20.92 -27.15 -0.08
C THR A 317 20.03 -26.08 0.56
N ILE A 318 19.76 -26.22 1.86
CA ILE A 318 19.06 -25.22 2.67
C ILE A 318 19.77 -25.04 4.02
N PRO A 319 19.81 -23.84 4.62
CA PRO A 319 20.37 -23.66 5.96
C PRO A 319 19.64 -24.47 7.03
N PHE A 320 20.36 -24.90 8.07
CA PHE A 320 19.78 -25.51 9.27
C PHE A 320 18.66 -24.63 9.87
N GLY A 321 17.54 -25.25 10.26
CA GLY A 321 16.40 -24.55 10.88
C GLY A 321 15.41 -23.90 9.90
N LYS A 322 15.62 -23.99 8.58
CA LYS A 322 14.66 -23.52 7.55
C LYS A 322 13.63 -24.58 7.20
N ILE A 323 12.36 -24.24 7.11
CA ILE A 323 11.34 -25.16 6.57
C ILE A 323 11.51 -25.27 5.05
N LEU A 324 11.55 -26.48 4.49
CA LEU A 324 11.58 -26.67 3.05
C LEU A 324 10.15 -26.53 2.51
N ARG A 325 9.87 -25.43 1.80
CA ARG A 325 8.58 -25.21 1.15
C ARG A 325 8.65 -25.68 -0.30
N ILE A 326 7.90 -26.73 -0.63
CA ILE A 326 7.78 -27.23 -2.00
C ILE A 326 6.57 -26.56 -2.64
N GLU A 327 6.76 -25.94 -3.80
CA GLU A 327 5.71 -25.24 -4.55
C GLU A 327 5.53 -25.84 -5.94
N VAL A 328 4.28 -26.13 -6.30
CA VAL A 328 3.88 -26.77 -7.55
C VAL A 328 2.61 -26.11 -8.12
N LEU A 329 2.37 -26.24 -9.42
CA LEU A 329 1.28 -25.56 -10.13
C LEU A 329 -0.03 -26.38 -10.21
N ALA A 330 -0.06 -27.55 -9.57
CA ALA A 330 -1.22 -28.43 -9.53
C ALA A 330 -1.30 -29.11 -8.15
N PRO A 331 -2.49 -29.55 -7.70
CA PRO A 331 -2.62 -30.32 -6.48
C PRO A 331 -1.69 -31.54 -6.52
N ALA A 332 -0.97 -31.79 -5.43
CA ALA A 332 -0.09 -32.95 -5.30
C ALA A 332 -0.16 -33.57 -3.90
N THR A 333 0.19 -34.85 -3.82
CA THR A 333 0.62 -35.47 -2.56
C THR A 333 2.13 -35.66 -2.66
N VAL A 334 2.87 -35.01 -1.77
CA VAL A 334 4.32 -35.16 -1.67
C VAL A 334 4.62 -36.35 -0.77
N HIS A 335 5.28 -37.36 -1.34
CA HIS A 335 5.80 -38.51 -0.62
C HIS A 335 7.26 -38.24 -0.27
N TRP A 336 7.62 -38.26 1.00
CA TRP A 336 8.93 -37.80 1.44
C TRP A 336 9.46 -38.56 2.65
N SER A 337 10.77 -38.42 2.86
CA SER A 337 11.54 -39.01 3.96
C SER A 337 12.66 -38.06 4.39
N ASN A 338 13.01 -38.09 5.67
CA ASN A 338 14.17 -37.42 6.24
C ASN A 338 15.21 -38.40 6.83
N ASP A 339 15.06 -39.69 6.54
CA ASP A 339 15.86 -40.80 7.07
C ASP A 339 16.24 -41.82 5.97
N ASP A 340 16.54 -41.31 4.78
CA ASP A 340 16.94 -42.09 3.61
C ASP A 340 15.93 -43.18 3.21
N TRP A 341 14.64 -42.83 3.20
CA TRP A 341 13.49 -43.70 2.90
C TRP A 341 13.24 -44.85 3.88
N ARG A 342 13.87 -44.85 5.06
CA ARG A 342 13.58 -45.85 6.11
C ARG A 342 12.15 -45.69 6.64
N THR A 343 11.70 -44.46 6.81
CA THR A 343 10.32 -44.10 7.05
C THR A 343 9.84 -43.13 5.97
N THR A 344 8.54 -43.15 5.72
CA THR A 344 7.94 -42.30 4.68
C THR A 344 6.72 -41.60 5.22
N THR A 345 6.51 -40.38 4.74
CA THR A 345 5.37 -39.54 5.08
C THR A 345 4.74 -39.03 3.78
N ASN A 346 3.41 -38.96 3.76
CA ASN A 346 2.65 -38.34 2.68
C ASN A 346 2.03 -37.04 3.16
N SER A 347 2.28 -35.95 2.45
CA SER A 347 1.73 -34.63 2.78
C SER A 347 1.04 -34.03 1.56
N LYS A 348 -0.25 -33.72 1.69
CA LYS A 348 -1.02 -33.07 0.62
C LYS A 348 -0.62 -31.60 0.54
N THR A 349 -0.53 -31.08 -0.68
CA THR A 349 -0.29 -29.66 -0.91
C THR A 349 -1.53 -28.83 -0.56
N THR A 350 -1.32 -27.66 0.03
CA THR A 350 -2.33 -26.63 0.29
C THR A 350 -2.47 -25.71 -0.92
N ASP A 351 -3.69 -25.49 -1.37
CA ASP A 351 -4.00 -24.51 -2.42
C ASP A 351 -3.95 -23.08 -1.87
N THR A 352 -3.17 -22.22 -2.52
CA THR A 352 -3.07 -20.79 -2.18
C THR A 352 -4.23 -19.96 -2.76
N GLY A 353 -4.96 -20.48 -3.75
CA GLY A 353 -5.95 -19.74 -4.54
C GLY A 353 -5.34 -18.85 -5.63
N LEU A 354 -4.01 -18.89 -5.83
CA LEU A 354 -3.27 -18.07 -6.80
C LEU A 354 -2.62 -18.91 -7.91
N GLY A 355 -3.10 -20.13 -8.14
CA GLY A 355 -2.52 -21.07 -9.11
C GLY A 355 -1.21 -21.72 -8.65
N ILE A 356 -0.91 -21.64 -7.35
CA ILE A 356 0.23 -22.31 -6.70
C ILE A 356 -0.31 -23.16 -5.56
N HIS A 357 0.18 -24.39 -5.46
CA HIS A 357 0.00 -25.28 -4.32
C HIS A 357 1.34 -25.45 -3.60
N TYR A 358 1.32 -25.48 -2.27
CA TYR A 358 2.55 -25.66 -1.50
C TYR A 358 2.44 -26.74 -0.42
N VAL A 359 3.56 -27.31 -0.01
CA VAL A 359 3.67 -28.09 1.22
C VAL A 359 4.95 -27.73 1.95
N ASP A 360 4.85 -27.65 3.26
CA ASP A 360 5.96 -27.32 4.15
C ASP A 360 6.48 -28.59 4.80
N LEU A 361 7.71 -28.97 4.45
CA LEU A 361 8.38 -30.12 5.04
C LEU A 361 9.26 -29.65 6.22
N PRO A 362 9.02 -30.17 7.44
CA PRO A 362 9.86 -29.84 8.58
C PRO A 362 11.25 -30.45 8.39
N THR A 363 12.28 -29.67 8.70
CA THR A 363 13.70 -30.03 8.47
C THR A 363 14.51 -30.07 9.77
N SER A 364 13.86 -29.80 10.90
CA SER A 364 14.42 -29.92 12.25
C SER A 364 14.46 -31.39 12.68
N GLY A 365 15.30 -32.18 12.01
CA GLY A 365 15.60 -33.57 12.37
C GLY A 365 16.75 -33.68 13.40
N PRO A 366 17.03 -34.88 13.92
CA PRO A 366 17.94 -35.10 15.06
C PRO A 366 19.45 -34.92 14.73
N SER A 367 19.84 -34.74 13.47
CA SER A 367 21.25 -34.54 13.08
C SER A 367 21.42 -33.29 12.21
N PRO A 368 22.42 -32.43 12.49
CA PRO A 368 22.96 -31.52 11.50
C PRO A 368 23.41 -32.33 10.26
N ALA A 369 23.14 -31.84 9.04
CA ALA A 369 23.42 -32.55 7.77
C ALA A 369 22.50 -33.75 7.43
N SER A 370 21.18 -33.54 7.40
CA SER A 370 20.20 -34.53 6.92
C SER A 370 19.71 -34.25 5.49
N ASN A 371 19.42 -35.30 4.72
CA ASN A 371 18.77 -35.18 3.41
C ASN A 371 17.25 -35.26 3.57
N ILE A 372 16.54 -34.36 2.88
CA ILE A 372 15.11 -34.50 2.63
C ILE A 372 14.96 -35.07 1.23
N LEU A 373 14.43 -36.29 1.14
CA LEU A 373 14.14 -36.98 -0.11
C LEU A 373 12.65 -36.92 -0.36
N PHE A 374 12.22 -36.61 -1.59
CA PHE A 374 10.80 -36.52 -1.92
C PHE A 374 10.50 -36.83 -3.38
N THR A 375 9.24 -37.20 -3.64
CA THR A 375 8.65 -37.31 -4.97
C THR A 375 7.17 -36.91 -4.92
N PHE A 376 6.52 -36.81 -6.09
CA PHE A 376 5.16 -36.29 -6.22
C PHE A 376 4.23 -37.37 -6.76
N PHE A 377 3.07 -37.52 -6.11
CA PHE A 377 1.90 -38.16 -6.69
C PHE A 377 0.92 -37.06 -7.13
N TRP A 378 0.56 -37.08 -8.41
CA TRP A 378 -0.37 -36.15 -9.06
C TRP A 378 -1.77 -36.78 -9.09
N PRO A 379 -2.68 -36.44 -8.15
CA PRO A 379 -3.99 -37.08 -8.05
C PRO A 379 -4.84 -36.92 -9.31
N ASP A 380 -4.84 -35.74 -9.93
CA ASP A 380 -5.68 -35.46 -11.10
C ASP A 380 -5.25 -36.28 -12.33
N ALA A 381 -3.95 -36.52 -12.48
CA ALA A 381 -3.39 -37.35 -13.54
C ALA A 381 -3.22 -38.82 -13.14
N ASN A 382 -3.57 -39.16 -11.89
CA ASN A 382 -3.39 -40.46 -11.25
C ASN A 382 -2.01 -41.10 -11.55
N LYS A 383 -0.93 -40.33 -11.38
CA LYS A 383 0.43 -40.77 -11.72
C LYS A 383 1.47 -40.28 -10.72
N TRP A 384 2.53 -41.06 -10.58
CA TRP A 384 3.76 -40.61 -9.92
C TRP A 384 4.62 -39.78 -10.88
N GLU A 385 5.40 -38.85 -10.34
CA GLU A 385 6.39 -38.06 -11.09
C GLU A 385 7.49 -38.93 -11.70
N GLY A 386 7.75 -40.11 -11.13
CA GLY A 386 8.75 -41.06 -11.63
C GLY A 386 10.19 -40.65 -11.35
N THR A 387 10.41 -39.55 -10.61
CA THR A 387 11.72 -39.04 -10.23
C THR A 387 11.75 -38.70 -8.73
N ASN A 388 12.84 -39.06 -8.05
CA ASN A 388 13.11 -38.63 -6.69
C ASN A 388 13.98 -37.38 -6.68
N PHE A 389 13.68 -36.46 -5.77
CA PHE A 389 14.43 -35.24 -5.55
C PHE A 389 15.05 -35.27 -4.16
N GLN A 390 16.14 -34.50 -4.01
CA GLN A 390 16.89 -34.41 -2.77
C GLN A 390 17.24 -32.95 -2.48
N VAL A 391 17.09 -32.56 -1.22
CA VAL A 391 17.59 -31.30 -0.67
C VAL A 391 18.37 -31.61 0.60
N THR A 392 19.60 -31.11 0.70
CA THR A 392 20.45 -31.29 1.88
C THR A 392 20.27 -30.12 2.86
N VAL A 393 20.00 -30.42 4.12
CA VAL A 393 19.98 -29.42 5.20
C VAL A 393 21.41 -29.22 5.68
N GLU A 394 21.95 -28.01 5.59
CA GLU A 394 23.31 -27.71 6.05
C GLU A 394 23.45 -27.95 7.55
N ALA A 395 24.66 -28.27 8.00
CA ALA A 395 24.94 -28.39 9.43
C ALA A 395 24.88 -27.01 10.11
N GLU A 396 24.49 -26.99 11.39
CA GLU A 396 24.53 -25.79 12.21
C GLU A 396 25.96 -25.23 12.22
N SER A 397 26.15 -24.02 11.69
CA SER A 397 27.46 -23.40 11.61
C SER A 397 27.90 -23.02 13.03
N ARG A 398 28.72 -23.84 13.69
CA ARG A 398 29.45 -23.41 14.90
C ARG A 398 30.45 -22.35 14.47
N VAL A 399 30.17 -21.08 14.77
CA VAL A 399 31.13 -20.00 14.62
C VAL A 399 32.20 -20.22 15.69
N THR A 400 33.31 -20.86 15.32
CA THR A 400 34.53 -20.81 16.13
C THR A 400 35.15 -19.44 15.90
N VAL A 401 35.00 -18.55 16.88
CA VAL A 401 35.79 -17.30 16.91
C VAL A 401 37.23 -17.73 17.18
N GLN A 402 38.09 -17.70 16.16
CA GLN A 402 39.52 -17.71 16.39
C GLN A 402 39.89 -16.33 16.91
N THR A 403 40.21 -16.25 18.20
CA THR A 403 40.98 -15.14 18.75
C THR A 403 42.40 -15.27 18.22
N GLU A 404 42.76 -14.47 17.22
CA GLU A 404 44.16 -14.21 16.90
C GLU A 404 44.73 -13.30 18.00
N THR A 405 45.82 -13.75 18.62
CA THR A 405 46.61 -13.05 19.65
C THR A 405 47.44 -11.92 19.10
#